data_AF-A0A520WQG8-F1
#
_entry.id   AF-A0A520WQG8-F1
#
_cell.length_a   1.000
_cell.length_b   1.000
_cell.length_c   1.000
_cell.angle_alpha   90.00
_cell.angle_beta   90.00
_cell.angle_gamma   90.00
#
_symmetry.space_group_name_H-M   'P 1'
#
loop_
_entity.id
_entity.type
_entity.pdbx_description
1 polymer ?
#
loop_
_entity_poly.entity_id
_entity_poly.type
_entity_poly.pdbx_seq_one_letter_code
_entity_poly.pdbx_strand_id
1 'polypeptide(L)' 'MAYLSGLVVRASDQGRLVADMESFGSDMFREAGATQVRVMQNVMGGDQAGEINIACEWDSLDAAMRAPGDLREKQE' A
#
# COMPACT_ATOMS: atom_id res chain seq x y z
N MET A 1 0.32 -11.91 16.28
CA MET A 1 0.07 -12.52 14.94
C MET A 1 -0.18 -11.36 14.01
N ALA A 2 0.51 -11.30 12.86
CA ALA A 2 0.41 -10.17 11.94
C ALA A 2 -0.47 -10.53 10.74
N TYR A 3 -1.32 -9.60 10.33
CA TYR A 3 -2.19 -9.72 9.16
C TYR A 3 -1.64 -8.84 8.04
N LEU A 4 -1.67 -9.33 6.81
CA LEU A 4 -1.16 -8.60 5.65
C LEU A 4 -2.33 -8.22 4.74
N SER A 5 -2.45 -6.93 4.40
CA SER A 5 -3.25 -6.49 3.26
C SER A 5 -2.31 -6.08 2.12
N GLY A 6 -2.65 -6.49 0.90
CA GLY A 6 -1.87 -6.23 -0.30
C GLY A 6 -2.72 -5.56 -1.37
N LEU A 7 -2.16 -4.58 -2.04
CA LEU A 7 -2.72 -3.92 -3.20
C LEU A 7 -1.70 -3.99 -4.34
N VAL A 8 -2.12 -4.54 -5.48
CA VAL A 8 -1.32 -4.58 -6.70
C VAL A 8 -1.93 -3.59 -7.69
N VAL A 9 -1.12 -2.65 -8.14
CA VAL A 9 -1.56 -1.61 -9.09
C VAL A 9 -0.62 -1.53 -10.28
N ARG A 10 -1.20 -1.14 -11.40
CA ARG A 10 -0.47 -0.76 -12.61
C ARG A 10 -0.69 0.72 -12.87
N ALA A 11 0.39 1.49 -12.82
CA ALA A 11 0.38 2.92 -13.09
C ALA A 11 1.04 3.21 -14.44
N SER A 12 0.51 4.18 -15.18
CA SER A 12 1.12 4.71 -16.40
C SER A 12 2.43 5.46 -16.10
N ASP A 13 2.49 6.16 -14.97
CA ASP A 13 3.69 6.80 -14.44
C ASP A 13 4.08 6.16 -13.09
N GLN A 14 4.92 5.13 -13.17
CA GLN A 14 5.36 4.36 -12.00
C GLN A 14 6.29 5.18 -11.10
N GLY A 15 7.16 6.01 -11.69
CA GLY A 15 8.10 6.83 -10.93
C GLY A 15 7.38 7.84 -10.05
N ARG A 16 6.33 8.47 -10.58
CA ARG A 16 5.48 9.37 -9.82
C ARG A 16 4.72 8.65 -8.71
N LEU A 17 4.14 7.48 -8.98
CA LEU A 17 3.43 6.71 -7.94
C LEU A 17 4.37 6.31 -6.80
N VAL A 18 5.60 5.89 -7.09
CA VAL A 18 6.58 5.56 -6.05
C VAL A 18 6.96 6.81 -5.25
N ALA A 19 7.24 7.93 -5.91
CA ALA A 19 7.57 9.19 -5.23
C ALA A 19 6.42 9.68 -4.32
N ASP A 20 5.18 9.57 -4.77
CA ASP A 20 3.99 9.92 -4.00
C ASP A 20 3.81 9.00 -2.78
N MET A 21 4.04 7.69 -2.96
CA MET A 21 3.99 6.70 -1.88
C MET A 21 5.10 6.89 -0.84
N GLU A 22 6.30 7.30 -1.25
CA GLU A 22 7.39 7.65 -0.35
C GLU A 22 7.15 8.98 0.36
N SER A 23 6.57 9.97 -0.35
CA SER A 23 6.38 11.32 0.18
C SER A 23 5.19 11.45 1.13
N PHE A 24 4.10 10.70 0.93
CA PHE A 24 2.91 10.80 1.79
C PHE A 24 2.21 9.46 2.02
N GLY A 25 2.19 8.57 1.01
CA GLY A 25 1.36 7.36 1.07
C GLY A 25 1.71 6.45 2.23
N SER A 26 3.00 6.24 2.50
CA SER A 26 3.48 5.36 3.58
C SER A 26 3.07 5.87 4.97
N ASP A 27 3.12 7.18 5.18
CA ASP A 27 2.73 7.78 6.46
C ASP A 27 1.21 7.73 6.66
N MET A 28 0.45 7.92 5.59
CA MET A 28 -1.01 7.77 5.61
C MET A 28 -1.43 6.36 6.08
N PHE A 29 -0.78 5.30 5.59
CA PHE A 29 -1.05 3.92 6.05
C PHE A 29 -0.62 3.69 7.50
N ARG A 30 0.51 4.27 7.94
CA ARG A 30 0.95 4.19 9.34
C ARG A 30 -0.02 4.91 10.28
N GLU A 31 -0.51 6.09 9.90
CA GLU A 31 -1.53 6.83 10.65
C GLU A 31 -2.87 6.09 10.73
N ALA A 32 -3.18 5.24 9.74
CA ALA A 32 -4.33 4.33 9.79
C ALA A 32 -4.08 3.08 10.68
N GLY A 33 -2.89 2.94 11.26
CA GLY A 33 -2.54 1.86 12.19
C GLY A 33 -1.77 0.70 11.56
N ALA A 34 -1.22 0.86 10.34
CA ALA A 34 -0.31 -0.14 9.79
C ALA A 34 1.00 -0.15 10.58
N THR A 35 1.45 -1.33 11.01
CA THR A 35 2.71 -1.50 11.74
C THR A 35 3.91 -1.48 10.80
N GLN A 36 3.71 -1.94 9.57
CA GLN A 36 4.71 -1.89 8.51
C GLN A 36 4.04 -1.61 7.16
N VAL A 37 4.71 -0.81 6.33
CA VAL A 37 4.29 -0.55 4.94
C VAL A 37 5.49 -0.86 4.04
N ARG A 38 5.26 -1.65 2.99
CA ARG A 38 6.25 -2.01 1.98
C ARG A 38 5.70 -1.67 0.60
N VAL A 39 6.46 -0.91 -0.17
CA VAL A 39 6.16 -0.59 -1.57
C VAL A 39 7.26 -1.23 -2.42
N MET A 40 6.88 -2.10 -3.35
CA MET A 40 7.81 -2.89 -4.15
C MET A 40 7.39 -2.88 -5.61
N GLN A 41 8.35 -2.64 -6.50
CA GLN A 41 8.12 -2.75 -7.94
C GLN A 41 8.62 -4.09 -8.45
N ASN A 42 7.81 -4.75 -9.26
CA ASN A 42 8.21 -5.97 -9.96
C ASN A 42 9.16 -5.60 -11.11
N VAL A 43 10.46 -5.86 -10.94
CA VAL A 43 11.48 -5.61 -11.98
C VAL A 43 11.54 -6.74 -13.01
N MET A 44 11.30 -7.98 -12.57
CA MET A 44 11.26 -9.17 -13.43
C MET A 44 10.02 -9.99 -13.08
N GLY A 45 9.15 -10.23 -14.07
CA GLY A 45 7.89 -10.94 -13.85
C GLY A 45 7.07 -11.23 -15.11
N GLY A 46 7.67 -11.16 -16.30
CA GLY A 46 6.94 -11.27 -17.56
C GLY A 46 5.86 -10.19 -17.67
N ASP A 47 4.60 -10.60 -17.77
CA ASP A 47 3.44 -9.70 -17.86
C ASP A 47 3.18 -8.87 -16.59
N GLN A 48 3.76 -9.28 -15.45
CA GLN A 48 3.71 -8.55 -14.18
C GLN A 48 4.88 -7.58 -13.99
N ALA A 49 5.82 -7.51 -14.94
CA ALA A 49 6.90 -6.53 -14.88
C ALA A 49 6.31 -5.10 -14.91
N GLY A 50 6.77 -4.26 -13.99
CA GLY A 50 6.28 -2.89 -13.80
C GLY A 50 5.05 -2.77 -12.90
N GLU A 51 4.52 -3.86 -12.35
CA GLU A 51 3.49 -3.78 -11.31
C GLU A 51 4.07 -3.29 -9.99
N ILE A 52 3.29 -2.47 -9.28
CA ILE A 52 3.64 -1.93 -7.98
C ILE A 52 2.77 -2.64 -6.93
N ASN A 53 3.45 -3.26 -5.98
CA ASN A 53 2.87 -3.99 -4.87
C ASN A 53 3.01 -3.13 -3.61
N ILE A 54 1.89 -2.80 -3.00
CA ILE A 54 1.81 -2.11 -1.72
C ILE A 54 1.32 -3.13 -0.71
N ALA A 55 2.11 -3.39 0.33
CA ALA A 55 1.81 -4.38 1.34
C ALA A 55 1.87 -3.73 2.74
N CYS A 56 0.78 -3.85 3.49
CA CYS A 56 0.65 -3.28 4.83
C CYS A 56 0.42 -4.39 5.85
N GLU A 57 1.15 -4.33 6.96
CA GLU A 57 0.99 -5.25 8.10
C GLU A 57 0.14 -4.60 9.20
N TRP A 58 -0.68 -5.43 9.85
CA TRP A 58 -1.66 -5.03 10.86
C TRP A 58 -1.64 -5.99 12.05
N ASP A 59 -1.92 -5.46 13.24
CA ASP A 59 -1.97 -6.26 14.47
C ASP A 59 -3.27 -7.08 14.61
N SER A 60 -4.32 -6.75 13.85
CA SER A 60 -5.60 -7.47 13.85
C SER A 60 -6.25 -7.53 12.47
N LEU A 61 -7.09 -8.54 12.24
CA LEU A 61 -7.86 -8.70 11.02
C LEU A 61 -8.87 -7.55 10.84
N ASP A 62 -9.51 -7.11 11.92
CA ASP A 62 -10.47 -6.00 11.87
C ASP A 62 -9.80 -4.70 11.42
N ALA A 63 -8.58 -4.43 11.88
CA ALA A 63 -7.80 -3.26 11.44
C ALA A 63 -7.48 -3.36 9.95
N ALA A 64 -7.03 -4.53 9.48
CA ALA A 64 -6.74 -4.76 8.06
C ALA A 64 -7.97 -4.57 7.15
N MET A 65 -9.17 -4.91 7.64
CA MET A 65 -10.43 -4.81 6.89
C MET A 65 -11.03 -3.40 6.90
N ARG A 66 -10.85 -2.62 7.99
CA ARG A 66 -11.38 -1.25 8.09
C ARG A 66 -10.50 -0.21 7.42
N ALA A 67 -9.18 -0.41 7.44
CA ALA A 67 -8.21 0.58 6.97
C ALA A 67 -8.51 1.14 5.56
N PRO A 68 -8.93 0.36 4.54
CA PRO A 68 -9.27 0.93 3.23
C PRO A 68 -10.46 1.90 3.26
N GLY A 69 -11.46 1.66 4.12
CA GLY A 69 -12.61 2.53 4.30
C GLY A 69 -12.24 3.81 5.05
N ASP A 70 -11.54 3.66 6.17
CA ASP A 70 -11.10 4.78 7.02
C ASP A 70 -10.18 5.75 6.25
N LEU A 71 -9.31 5.20 5.39
CA LEU A 71 -8.43 5.99 4.52
C LEU A 71 -9.19 6.78 3.46
N ARG A 72 -10.30 6.23 2.95
CA ARG A 72 -11.15 6.91 1.97
C ARG A 72 -11.93 8.06 2.62
N GLU A 73 -12.50 7.84 3.80
CA GLU A 73 -13.25 8.88 4.52
C GLU A 73 -12.38 10.08 4.90
N LYS A 74 -11.08 9.88 5.20
CA LYS A 74 -10.15 10.97 5.51
C LYS A 74 -9.84 11.90 4.32
N GLN A 75 -10.15 11.50 3.08
CA GLN A 75 -9.89 12.28 1.87
C GLN A 75 -11.09 13.12 1.40
N GLU A 76 -12.27 12.91 1.98
CA GLU A 76 -13.51 13.67 1.73
C GLU A 76 -13.68 14.83 2.73
#